data_AF-A0A1S1NR04-F1
#
_entry.id   AF-A0A1S1NR04-F1
#
_cell.length_a   1.000
_cell.length_b   1.000
_cell.length_c   1.000
_cell.angle_alpha   90.00
_cell.angle_beta   90.00
_cell.angle_gamma   90.00
#
_symmetry.space_group_name_H-M   'P 1'
#
loop_
_entity.id
_entity.type
_entity.pdbx_description
1 polymer ?
#
loop_
_entity_poly.entity_id
_entity_poly.type
_entity_poly.pdbx_seq_one_letter_code
_entity_poly.pdbx_strand_id
1 'polypeptide(L)'
;MPNVQEANLAAISVLTGAAAVVSTVDDDGGRRISIFGPDRAEICGAFQPVDRPYWLMYVTTRIVDGLDRSQTNLIPRRIPLPTLRDVHQWLELIAGLYMRAANQ
;
A
#
# COMPACT_ATOMS: atom_id res chain seq x y z
N MET A 1 -19.12 -28.61 -7.04
CA MET A 1 -18.13 -27.91 -6.19
C MET A 1 -18.20 -26.44 -6.54
N PRO A 2 -18.63 -25.55 -5.63
CA PRO A 2 -18.69 -24.14 -5.96
C PRO A 2 -17.29 -23.52 -5.92
N ASN A 3 -17.10 -22.58 -6.84
CA ASN A 3 -15.88 -21.94 -7.29
C ASN A 3 -15.21 -21.14 -6.15
N VAL A 4 -13.92 -21.38 -5.87
CA VAL A 4 -13.16 -20.72 -4.78
C VAL A 4 -12.76 -19.28 -5.12
N GLN A 5 -13.21 -18.75 -6.27
CA GLN A 5 -12.70 -17.50 -6.83
C GLN A 5 -13.48 -16.23 -6.44
N GLU A 6 -14.48 -16.30 -5.55
CA GLU A 6 -15.34 -15.13 -5.24
C GLU A 6 -15.41 -14.70 -3.75
N ALA A 7 -14.60 -15.27 -2.85
CA ALA A 7 -14.91 -15.14 -1.41
C ALA A 7 -14.09 -14.13 -0.57
N ASN A 8 -13.13 -13.36 -1.10
CA ASN A 8 -12.25 -12.56 -0.22
C ASN A 8 -11.90 -11.13 -0.68
N LEU A 9 -12.87 -10.38 -1.21
CA LEU A 9 -12.77 -8.92 -1.30
C LEU A 9 -13.75 -8.25 -0.33
N ALA A 10 -13.35 -8.12 0.94
CA ALA A 10 -13.83 -7.01 1.75
C ALA A 10 -13.06 -5.74 1.33
N ALA A 11 -13.30 -5.29 0.09
CA ALA A 11 -12.76 -4.04 -0.41
C ALA A 11 -13.52 -2.88 0.26
N ILE A 12 -12.92 -2.24 1.26
CA ILE A 12 -13.36 -0.90 1.68
C ILE A 12 -12.87 0.08 0.62
N SER A 13 -13.58 0.13 -0.51
CA SER A 13 -13.30 1.07 -1.58
C SER A 13 -13.91 2.42 -1.24
N VAL A 14 -13.16 3.31 -0.59
CA VAL A 14 -13.51 4.73 -0.54
C VAL A 14 -13.18 5.33 -1.92
N LEU A 15 -14.18 5.36 -2.80
CA LEU A 15 -14.08 5.88 -4.16
C LEU A 15 -14.59 7.33 -4.17
N THR A 16 -13.71 8.29 -3.87
CA THR A 16 -13.99 9.73 -4.02
C THR A 16 -12.72 10.47 -4.42
N GLY A 17 -12.31 10.39 -5.70
CA GLY A 17 -11.18 11.18 -6.24
C GLY A 17 -9.86 11.09 -5.44
N ALA A 18 -9.75 10.10 -4.55
CA ALA A 18 -8.74 9.91 -3.54
C ALA A 18 -8.13 8.53 -3.76
N ALA A 19 -6.90 8.35 -3.27
CA ALA A 19 -6.19 7.08 -3.40
C ALA A 19 -7.05 5.92 -2.86
N ALA A 20 -7.17 4.85 -3.63
CA ALA A 20 -7.98 3.69 -3.24
C ALA A 20 -7.19 2.80 -2.28
N VAL A 21 -7.81 2.41 -1.17
CA VAL A 21 -7.23 1.50 -0.18
C VAL A 21 -7.81 0.11 -0.37
N VAL A 22 -6.95 -0.91 -0.49
CA VAL A 22 -7.36 -2.30 -0.65
C VAL A 22 -6.66 -3.15 0.40
N SER A 23 -7.45 -3.89 1.19
CA SER A 23 -6.96 -4.84 2.17
C SER A 23 -7.18 -6.26 1.66
N THR A 24 -6.14 -7.09 1.68
CA THR A 24 -6.16 -8.48 1.21
C THR A 24 -5.50 -9.41 2.22
N VAL A 25 -5.79 -10.70 2.07
CA VAL A 25 -5.05 -11.79 2.72
C VAL A 25 -4.37 -12.56 1.60
N ASP A 26 -3.06 -12.65 1.66
CA ASP A 26 -2.22 -13.40 0.71
C ASP A 26 -2.46 -14.91 0.88
N ASP A 27 -2.13 -15.72 -0.12
CA ASP A 27 -2.37 -17.18 -0.12
C ASP A 27 -1.69 -17.92 1.04
N ASP A 28 -0.60 -17.35 1.56
CA ASP A 28 0.14 -17.87 2.72
C ASP A 28 -0.49 -17.47 4.07
N GLY A 29 -1.59 -16.69 4.05
CA GLY A 29 -2.24 -16.15 5.24
C GLY A 29 -1.66 -14.81 5.70
N GLY A 30 -0.67 -14.25 5.00
CA GLY A 30 -0.17 -12.91 5.22
C GLY A 30 -1.26 -11.87 5.00
N ARG A 31 -1.22 -10.74 5.72
CA ARG A 31 -2.19 -9.64 5.50
C ARG A 31 -1.51 -8.54 4.72
N ARG A 32 -2.22 -7.89 3.80
CA ARG A 32 -1.69 -6.77 3.02
C ARG A 32 -2.68 -5.63 2.93
N ILE A 33 -2.16 -4.42 2.96
CA ILE A 33 -2.90 -3.18 2.69
C ILE A 33 -2.14 -2.46 1.59
N SER A 34 -2.82 -2.19 0.48
CA SER A 34 -2.26 -1.53 -0.71
C SER A 34 -3.02 -0.23 -0.98
N ILE A 35 -2.29 0.78 -1.40
CA ILE A 35 -2.82 2.09 -1.79
C ILE A 35 -2.59 2.28 -3.27
N PHE A 36 -3.64 2.66 -3.99
CA PHE A 36 -3.60 2.88 -5.44
C PHE A 36 -3.86 4.35 -5.76
N GLY A 37 -3.07 4.89 -6.68
CA GLY A 37 -3.27 6.21 -7.26
C GLY A 37 -4.52 6.28 -8.17
N PRO A 38 -4.80 7.46 -8.75
CA PRO A 38 -5.97 7.66 -9.61
C PRO A 38 -5.87 6.88 -10.93
N ASP A 39 -4.66 6.54 -11.37
CA ASP A 39 -4.39 5.66 -12.52
C ASP A 39 -4.56 4.16 -12.19
N ARG A 40 -5.08 3.84 -11.00
CA ARG A 40 -5.23 2.48 -10.44
C ARG A 40 -3.90 1.74 -10.29
N ALA A 41 -2.79 2.45 -10.28
CA ALA A 41 -1.50 1.84 -10.00
C ALA A 41 -1.15 1.92 -8.52
N GLU A 42 -0.50 0.88 -8.01
CA GLU A 42 -0.08 0.83 -6.61
C GLU A 42 1.06 1.84 -6.36
N ILE A 43 0.90 2.64 -5.32
CA ILE A 43 1.87 3.68 -4.92
C ILE A 43 2.65 3.25 -3.67
N CYS A 44 1.98 2.63 -2.70
CA CYS A 44 2.59 2.12 -1.49
C CYS A 44 1.69 1.07 -0.85
N GLY A 45 2.24 0.33 0.11
CA GLY A 45 1.50 -0.65 0.87
C GLY A 45 2.26 -1.12 2.09
N ALA A 46 1.61 -1.97 2.86
CA ALA A 46 2.24 -2.69 3.96
C ALA A 46 1.72 -4.11 3.99
N PHE A 47 2.58 -5.05 4.36
CA PHE A 47 2.19 -6.43 4.58
C PHE A 47 2.66 -6.91 5.96
N GLN A 48 1.85 -7.75 6.58
CA GLN A 48 2.16 -8.48 7.79
C GLN A 48 2.56 -9.90 7.38
N PRO A 49 3.84 -10.28 7.51
CA PRO A 49 4.26 -11.66 7.29
C PRO A 49 3.55 -12.60 8.27
N VAL A 50 3.35 -13.84 7.84
CA VAL A 50 2.82 -14.91 8.68
C VAL A 50 3.67 -15.04 9.95
N ASP A 51 3.02 -15.20 11.10
CA ASP A 51 3.64 -15.34 12.42
C ASP A 51 4.52 -14.17 12.88
N ARG A 52 4.41 -12.99 12.24
CA ARG A 52 5.12 -11.78 12.67
C ARG A 52 4.16 -10.76 13.30
N PRO A 53 4.52 -10.18 14.47
CA PRO A 53 3.68 -9.19 15.15
C PRO A 53 3.83 -7.79 14.54
N TYR A 54 4.75 -7.59 13.59
CA TYR A 54 5.02 -6.32 12.94
C TYR A 54 4.62 -6.33 11.47
N TRP A 55 4.42 -5.14 10.94
CA TRP A 55 4.16 -4.88 9.54
C TRP A 55 5.42 -4.39 8.83
N LEU A 56 5.50 -4.63 7.53
CA LEU A 56 6.56 -4.14 6.67
C LEU A 56 5.95 -3.25 5.59
N MET A 57 6.24 -1.97 5.66
CA MET A 57 5.82 -0.98 4.67
C MET A 57 6.77 -0.96 3.48
N TYR A 58 6.23 -0.74 2.29
CA TYR A 58 6.98 -0.52 1.07
C TYR A 58 6.35 0.62 0.25
N VAL A 59 7.16 1.21 -0.61
CA VAL A 59 6.74 2.16 -1.64
C VAL A 59 7.14 1.64 -3.01
N THR A 60 6.35 1.93 -4.03
CA THR A 60 6.66 1.48 -5.40
C THR A 60 7.58 2.46 -6.10
N THR A 61 8.19 2.02 -7.22
CA THR A 61 9.05 2.88 -8.05
C THR A 61 8.32 4.09 -8.63
N ARG A 62 6.98 4.12 -8.63
CA ARG A 62 6.19 5.29 -9.08
C ARG A 62 6.39 6.53 -8.22
N ILE A 63 6.64 6.36 -6.92
CA ILE A 63 7.05 7.50 -6.07
C ILE A 63 8.42 8.04 -6.52
N VAL A 64 9.23 7.20 -7.15
CA VAL A 64 10.63 7.43 -7.52
C VAL A 64 10.75 8.02 -8.90
N ASP A 65 9.80 7.75 -9.79
CA ASP A 65 9.77 8.37 -11.12
C ASP A 65 9.58 9.90 -11.04
N GLY A 66 9.12 10.42 -9.89
CA GLY A 66 9.13 11.85 -9.56
C GLY A 66 10.40 12.37 -8.86
N LEU A 67 11.32 11.48 -8.44
CA LEU A 67 12.64 11.84 -7.95
C LEU A 67 13.68 11.75 -9.07
N ASP A 68 14.69 12.61 -9.02
CA ASP A 68 15.87 12.44 -9.88
C ASP A 68 16.45 11.03 -9.70
N ARG A 69 16.63 10.30 -10.81
CA ARG A 69 17.04 8.88 -10.83
C ARG A 69 18.37 8.62 -10.12
N SER A 70 19.13 9.68 -9.82
CA SER A 70 20.34 9.66 -9.01
C SER A 70 20.11 9.23 -7.55
N GLN A 71 18.86 9.19 -7.05
CA GLN A 71 18.54 8.97 -5.63
C GLN A 71 17.79 7.68 -5.29
N THR A 72 17.76 6.68 -6.18
CA THR A 72 17.03 5.41 -5.96
C THR A 72 17.46 4.64 -4.71
N ASN A 73 18.68 4.88 -4.19
CA ASN A 73 19.19 4.27 -2.96
C ASN A 73 18.62 4.87 -1.66
N LEU A 74 17.87 5.98 -1.73
CA LEU A 74 17.30 6.63 -0.54
C LEU A 74 16.03 5.97 -0.04
N ILE A 75 15.47 5.02 -0.80
CA ILE A 75 14.19 4.42 -0.47
C ILE A 75 14.43 3.19 0.38
N PRO A 76 14.02 3.19 1.66
CA PRO A 76 14.15 2.03 2.49
C PRO A 76 13.36 0.88 1.86
N ARG A 77 14.01 -0.27 1.65
CA ARG A 77 13.38 -1.42 1.00
C ARG A 77 12.13 -1.88 1.74
N ARG A 78 12.17 -1.87 3.08
CA ARG A 78 11.04 -2.18 3.97
C ARG A 78 11.19 -1.43 5.28
N ILE A 79 10.15 -0.71 5.70
CA ILE A 79 10.12 0.00 6.98
C ILE A 79 9.28 -0.82 7.96
N PRO A 80 9.84 -1.32 9.08
CA PRO A 80 9.07 -2.06 10.06
C PRO A 80 8.15 -1.11 10.84
N LEU A 81 6.87 -1.46 10.93
CA LEU A 81 5.86 -0.73 11.69
C LEU A 81 5.27 -1.66 12.76
N PRO A 82 5.27 -1.27 14.04
CA PRO A 82 4.90 -2.16 15.13
C PRO A 82 3.38 -2.37 15.24
N THR A 83 2.56 -1.44 14.75
CA THR A 83 1.09 -1.54 14.86
C THR A 83 0.38 -1.27 13.54
N LEU A 84 -0.83 -1.82 13.42
CA LEU A 84 -1.73 -1.54 12.30
C LEU A 84 -2.13 -0.04 12.23
N ARG A 85 -2.17 0.64 13.38
CA ARG A 85 -2.43 2.09 13.42
C ARG A 85 -1.30 2.86 12.74
N ASP A 86 -0.05 2.52 13.02
CA ASP A 86 1.11 3.16 12.40
C ASP A 86 1.10 2.93 10.88
N VAL A 87 0.72 1.72 10.44
CA VAL A 87 0.52 1.41 9.03
C VAL A 87 -0.49 2.36 8.38
N HIS A 88 -1.69 2.50 8.95
CA HIS A 88 -2.69 3.40 8.39
C HIS A 88 -2.20 4.85 8.31
N GLN A 89 -1.60 5.37 9.39
CA GLN A 89 -1.10 6.74 9.43
C GLN A 89 -0.04 7.01 8.36
N TRP A 90 0.91 6.08 8.18
CA TRP A 90 1.93 6.21 7.15
C TRP A 90 1.37 6.09 5.74
N LEU A 91 0.45 5.15 5.50
CA LEU A 91 -0.17 4.98 4.18
C LEU A 91 -1.00 6.20 3.79
N GLU A 92 -1.80 6.74 4.70
CA GLU A 92 -2.59 7.96 4.49
C GLU A 92 -1.69 9.18 4.19
N LEU A 93 -0.60 9.34 4.93
CA LEU A 93 0.37 10.42 4.70
C LEU A 93 0.97 10.34 3.30
N ILE A 94 1.47 9.17 2.89
CA ILE A 94 2.06 8.98 1.56
C ILE A 94 1.01 9.19 0.47
N ALA A 95 -0.20 8.65 0.64
CA ALA A 95 -1.30 8.84 -0.30
C ALA A 95 -1.62 10.33 -0.49
N GLY A 96 -1.74 11.08 0.61
CA GLY A 96 -2.01 12.51 0.57
C GLY A 96 -0.91 13.31 -0.14
N LEU A 97 0.36 12.98 0.13
CA LEU A 97 1.51 13.60 -0.54
C LEU A 97 1.53 13.29 -2.04
N TYR A 98 1.30 12.03 -2.42
CA TYR A 98 1.23 11.61 -3.82
C TYR A 98 0.10 12.31 -4.57
N MET A 99 -1.12 12.32 -4.01
CA MET A 99 -2.27 13.00 -4.63
C MET A 99 -2.05 14.50 -4.78
N ARG A 100 -1.40 15.14 -3.81
CA ARG A 100 -1.05 16.56 -3.91
C ARG A 100 -0.06 16.82 -5.04
N ALA A 101 0.97 15.98 -5.18
CA ALA A 101 1.96 16.12 -6.26
C ALA A 101 1.36 15.84 -7.65
N ALA A 102 0.45 14.86 -7.76
CA ALA A 102 -0.21 14.51 -9.02
C ALA A 102 -1.22 15.56 -9.51
N ASN A 103 -1.69 16.45 -8.62
CA ASN A 103 -2.62 17.53 -8.93
C ASN A 103 -1.92 18.89 -9.19
N GLN A 104 -0.58 18.94 -9.20
CA GLN A 104 0.21 20.11 -9.58
C GLN A 104 0.49 20.13 -11.08
#